data_AF-A0A9D7XQ63-F1
#
_entry.id   AF-A0A9D7XQ63-F1
#
_cell.length_a   1.000
_cell.length_b   1.000
_cell.length_c   1.000
_cell.angle_alpha   90.00
_cell.angle_beta   90.00
_cell.angle_gamma   90.00
#
_symmetry.space_group_name_H-M   'P 1'
#
loop_
_entity.id
_entity.type
_entity.pdbx_description
1 polymer ?
#
loop_
_entity_poly.entity_id
_entity_poly.type
_entity_poly.pdbx_seq_one_letter_code
_entity_poly.pdbx_strand_id
1 'polypeptide(L)'
;MKTIYTLRCLLAIAFLAVNLSAWSQGITTPRTPSPAATVSQTIGISTITVSYSRPSVKGRVIWGELVPYGWNVQNFGNQKSAPWRAGANENTTIEFSHAAKVEGKDVPAGMYGMFFTINGDGSGELILSKDHRSWGSFFYEADHDQLRAKIQTREHAMTELLTYDFINLTKNSGELVLNWENKQFPVKIEFAVDDIVMANATEELKNVIGFNWQGYASAANYALQNKINTDQAIKWIDQAIATNPSFNTLNTKAGLLELQGKTADVQKMKDQAIALATENELNAYGYQLLNQGDNDGAIKYLKMNTDRHPESANAWDSLGEAYAIKGDKENAIKNFKKSLSLNPTEATKANSEKYLKKLGGM
;
A
#
# COMPACT_ATOMS: atom_id res chain seq x y z
N MET A 1 19.30 -41.31 78.24
CA MET A 1 19.56 -39.85 78.14
C MET A 1 19.24 -39.45 76.71
N LYS A 2 18.17 -38.66 76.48
CA LYS A 2 18.22 -37.22 76.08
C LYS A 2 18.83 -37.07 74.66
N THR A 3 18.21 -36.53 73.61
CA THR A 3 17.26 -35.41 73.48
C THR A 3 16.69 -35.37 72.03
N ILE A 4 15.57 -34.68 71.87
CA ILE A 4 14.80 -34.31 70.66
C ILE A 4 15.55 -33.27 69.77
N TYR A 5 14.99 -32.99 68.58
CA TYR A 5 15.13 -31.80 67.68
C TYR A 5 16.14 -32.00 66.50
N THR A 6 15.93 -31.59 65.25
CA THR A 6 15.04 -30.56 64.66
C THR A 6 15.03 -30.66 63.12
N LEU A 7 13.89 -30.27 62.53
CA LEU A 7 13.68 -29.86 61.14
C LEU A 7 14.67 -28.75 60.70
N ARG A 8 15.31 -28.86 59.54
CA ARG A 8 15.87 -27.69 58.81
C ARG A 8 15.74 -27.84 57.29
N CYS A 9 14.97 -26.92 56.72
CA CYS A 9 14.93 -26.56 55.31
C CYS A 9 16.33 -26.30 54.77
N LEU A 10 16.65 -26.86 53.60
CA LEU A 10 17.76 -26.41 52.76
C LEU A 10 17.18 -25.95 51.43
N LEU A 11 17.07 -24.63 51.30
CA LEU A 11 16.91 -23.93 50.02
C LEU A 11 18.07 -24.34 49.10
N ALA A 12 17.75 -25.01 47.99
CA ALA A 12 18.65 -25.13 46.87
C ALA A 12 18.58 -23.83 46.04
N ILE A 13 19.44 -22.86 46.38
CA ILE A 13 19.72 -21.72 45.49
C ILE A 13 20.69 -22.23 44.43
N ALA A 14 20.16 -22.57 43.26
CA ALA A 14 20.96 -22.82 42.07
C ALA A 14 21.65 -21.51 41.65
N PHE A 15 22.96 -21.45 41.84
CA PHE A 15 23.82 -20.38 41.34
C PHE A 15 23.84 -20.46 39.81
N LEU A 16 23.07 -19.59 39.15
CA LEU A 16 23.13 -19.37 37.71
C LEU A 16 24.44 -18.64 37.42
N ALA A 17 25.47 -19.38 36.98
CA ALA A 17 26.70 -18.78 36.47
C ALA A 17 26.39 -18.12 35.11
N VAL A 18 26.01 -16.86 35.14
CA VAL A 18 25.95 -16.00 33.96
C VAL A 18 27.40 -15.77 33.52
N ASN A 19 27.80 -16.44 32.44
CA ASN A 19 29.00 -16.07 31.70
C ASN A 19 28.73 -14.71 31.05
N LEU A 20 29.03 -13.63 31.76
CA LEU A 20 29.17 -12.31 31.15
C LEU A 20 30.46 -12.34 30.35
N SER A 21 30.36 -12.58 29.04
CA SER A 21 31.40 -12.19 28.12
C SER A 21 31.62 -10.68 28.30
N ALA A 22 32.80 -10.30 28.77
CA ALA A 22 33.19 -8.91 28.92
C ALA A 22 33.18 -8.25 27.53
N TRP A 23 32.15 -7.45 27.26
CA TRP A 23 32.14 -6.54 26.13
C TRP A 23 33.18 -5.45 26.39
N SER A 24 34.02 -5.22 25.39
CA SER A 24 35.02 -4.15 25.31
C SER A 24 34.56 -2.84 25.97
N GLN A 25 35.36 -2.30 26.91
CA GLN A 25 35.19 -0.96 27.47
C GLN A 25 35.71 0.12 26.50
N GLY A 26 34.95 0.39 25.44
CA GLY A 26 35.14 1.55 24.57
C GLY A 26 33.87 2.39 24.51
N ILE A 27 33.99 3.70 24.34
CA ILE A 27 32.85 4.53 23.93
C ILE A 27 32.52 4.23 22.46
N THR A 28 31.24 4.16 22.10
CA THR A 28 30.82 4.07 20.70
C THR A 28 31.25 5.35 19.98
N THR A 29 32.21 5.24 19.05
CA THR A 29 32.66 6.35 18.21
C THR A 29 31.86 6.39 16.89
N PRO A 30 31.71 7.58 16.26
CA PRO A 30 31.04 7.68 14.97
C PRO A 30 31.71 6.79 13.90
N ARG A 31 30.89 6.16 13.05
CA ARG A 31 31.37 5.37 11.91
C ARG A 31 31.96 6.30 10.84
N THR A 32 33.24 6.58 10.92
CA THR A 32 34.00 7.31 9.91
C THR A 32 35.24 6.50 9.50
N PRO A 33 35.46 6.19 8.21
CA PRO A 33 34.72 6.63 7.02
C PRO A 33 33.50 5.74 6.64
N SER A 34 32.59 6.30 5.82
CA SER A 34 31.39 5.65 5.24
C SER A 34 30.27 5.38 6.26
N PRO A 35 29.46 6.40 6.62
CA PRO A 35 28.35 6.23 7.55
C PRO A 35 27.31 5.25 7.00
N ALA A 36 26.66 4.52 7.90
CA ALA A 36 25.54 3.64 7.56
C ALA A 36 24.29 4.46 7.23
N ALA A 37 23.46 3.95 6.34
CA ALA A 37 22.16 4.50 6.00
C ALA A 37 21.18 3.40 5.58
N THR A 38 19.90 3.73 5.68
CA THR A 38 18.80 2.88 5.23
C THR A 38 17.79 3.74 4.49
N VAL A 39 17.23 3.20 3.41
CA VAL A 39 16.08 3.78 2.70
C VAL A 39 15.02 2.70 2.52
N SER A 40 13.75 3.06 2.68
CA SER A 40 12.63 2.14 2.49
C SER A 40 11.55 2.77 1.64
N GLN A 41 10.83 1.94 0.88
CA GLN A 41 9.68 2.34 0.07
C GLN A 41 8.60 1.28 0.13
N THR A 42 7.35 1.72 0.34
CA THR A 42 6.17 0.85 0.30
C THR A 42 5.43 1.05 -1.03
N ILE A 43 5.10 -0.06 -1.71
CA ILE A 43 4.29 -0.12 -2.93
C ILE A 43 3.14 -1.10 -2.65
N GLY A 44 1.90 -0.62 -2.71
CA GLY A 44 0.76 -1.36 -2.18
C GLY A 44 0.93 -1.60 -0.67
N ILE A 45 0.97 -2.86 -0.26
CA ILE A 45 1.30 -3.29 1.12
C ILE A 45 2.68 -3.97 1.22
N SER A 46 3.48 -3.89 0.16
CA SER A 46 4.82 -4.47 0.10
C SER A 46 5.88 -3.41 0.35
N THR A 47 6.88 -3.72 1.16
CA THR A 47 7.95 -2.80 1.52
C THR A 47 9.29 -3.33 1.03
N ILE A 48 10.08 -2.45 0.43
CA ILE A 48 11.47 -2.67 0.07
C ILE A 48 12.32 -1.89 1.06
N THR A 49 13.37 -2.49 1.61
CA THR A 49 14.33 -1.82 2.49
C THR A 49 15.74 -2.06 1.99
N VAL A 50 16.52 -0.99 1.80
CA VAL A 50 17.93 -1.06 1.41
C VAL A 50 18.78 -0.52 2.54
N SER A 51 19.69 -1.34 3.08
CA SER A 51 20.65 -0.95 4.11
C SER A 51 22.07 -1.01 3.57
N TYR A 52 22.82 0.09 3.73
CA TYR A 52 24.09 0.31 3.05
C TYR A 52 25.03 1.23 3.84
N SER A 53 26.31 1.27 3.46
CA SER A 53 27.25 2.31 3.90
C SER A 53 27.61 3.24 2.75
N ARG A 54 27.79 4.54 3.05
CA ARG A 54 27.88 5.64 2.08
C ARG A 54 29.32 6.14 1.86
N PRO A 55 30.14 5.54 0.98
CA PRO A 55 31.44 6.11 0.65
C PRO A 55 31.30 7.48 -0.04
N SER A 56 32.25 8.37 0.21
CA SER A 56 32.33 9.72 -0.39
C SER A 56 33.20 9.69 -1.65
N VAL A 57 33.02 10.55 -2.66
CA VAL A 57 33.92 10.63 -3.82
C VAL A 57 35.31 11.11 -3.40
N LYS A 58 35.39 12.23 -2.67
CA LYS A 58 36.66 12.83 -2.16
C LYS A 58 37.72 13.07 -3.24
N GLY A 59 37.31 13.50 -4.43
CA GLY A 59 38.22 13.79 -5.56
C GLY A 59 38.95 12.57 -6.12
N ARG A 60 38.50 11.35 -5.80
CA ARG A 60 39.04 10.10 -6.35
C ARG A 60 38.36 9.78 -7.67
N VAL A 61 39.06 9.09 -8.56
CA VAL A 61 38.44 8.46 -9.73
C VAL A 61 37.65 7.25 -9.26
N ILE A 62 36.33 7.28 -9.45
CA ILE A 62 35.45 6.23 -8.95
C ILE A 62 35.40 5.06 -9.92
N TRP A 63 34.99 5.30 -11.16
CA TRP A 63 34.76 4.24 -12.14
C TRP A 63 36.05 3.86 -12.85
N GLY A 64 36.36 2.57 -12.86
CA GLY A 64 37.59 2.02 -13.45
C GLY A 64 38.79 1.97 -12.50
N GLU A 65 38.75 2.70 -11.38
CA GLU A 65 39.78 2.66 -10.33
C GLU A 65 39.24 2.15 -9.00
N LEU A 66 38.49 2.98 -8.25
CA LEU A 66 37.96 2.58 -6.95
C LEU A 66 36.90 1.47 -7.06
N VAL A 67 36.05 1.57 -8.07
CA VAL A 67 35.13 0.55 -8.54
C VAL A 67 35.67 0.09 -9.88
N PRO A 68 36.47 -0.98 -9.93
CA PRO A 68 36.99 -1.46 -11.19
C PRO A 68 35.84 -2.03 -12.04
N TYR A 69 36.01 -1.95 -13.36
CA TYR A 69 35.01 -2.47 -14.29
C TYR A 69 34.94 -3.99 -14.27
N GLY A 70 33.75 -4.53 -14.58
CA GLY A 70 33.45 -5.93 -14.62
C GLY A 70 33.55 -6.63 -13.27
N TRP A 71 33.90 -7.90 -13.34
CA TRP A 71 34.16 -8.75 -12.19
C TRP A 71 35.62 -8.62 -11.75
N ASN A 72 35.86 -8.54 -10.45
CA ASN A 72 37.20 -8.25 -9.93
C ASN A 72 37.61 -9.21 -8.83
N VAL A 73 38.85 -9.70 -8.92
CA VAL A 73 39.47 -10.51 -7.88
C VAL A 73 39.88 -9.59 -6.73
N GLN A 74 39.36 -9.86 -5.54
CA GLN A 74 39.69 -9.08 -4.36
C GLN A 74 41.04 -9.53 -3.78
N ASN A 75 41.84 -8.57 -3.32
CA ASN A 75 43.15 -8.83 -2.69
C ASN A 75 43.05 -9.55 -1.33
N PHE A 76 41.84 -9.67 -0.77
CA PHE A 76 41.53 -10.32 0.49
C PHE A 76 40.32 -11.25 0.29
N GLY A 77 40.14 -12.27 1.13
CA GLY A 77 39.01 -13.21 1.06
C GLY A 77 39.32 -14.49 0.29
N ASN A 78 38.31 -15.06 -0.39
CA ASN A 78 38.43 -16.32 -1.14
C ASN A 78 39.20 -16.19 -2.46
N GLN A 79 39.67 -14.98 -2.80
CA GLN A 79 40.42 -14.65 -4.02
C GLN A 79 39.71 -15.08 -5.33
N LYS A 80 38.39 -15.24 -5.28
CA LYS A 80 37.56 -15.43 -6.47
C LYS A 80 37.18 -14.08 -7.06
N SER A 81 36.82 -14.10 -8.34
CA SER A 81 36.26 -12.93 -8.99
C SER A 81 34.90 -12.60 -8.39
N ALA A 82 34.69 -11.35 -7.99
CA ALA A 82 33.50 -10.91 -7.28
C ALA A 82 32.96 -9.58 -7.85
N PRO A 83 31.65 -9.33 -7.73
CA PRO A 83 31.05 -8.07 -8.13
C PRO A 83 31.31 -6.98 -7.09
N TRP A 84 31.00 -5.73 -7.44
CA TRP A 84 31.08 -4.62 -6.52
C TRP A 84 29.91 -4.66 -5.52
N ARG A 85 30.23 -4.58 -4.23
CA ARG A 85 29.27 -4.57 -3.09
C ARG A 85 28.33 -3.35 -3.03
N ALA A 86 28.39 -2.45 -4.02
CA ALA A 86 27.47 -1.33 -4.16
C ALA A 86 27.43 -0.39 -2.93
N GLY A 87 28.57 -0.23 -2.24
CA GLY A 87 28.65 0.41 -0.93
C GLY A 87 30.03 0.26 -0.29
N ALA A 88 30.10 0.41 1.03
CA ALA A 88 31.33 0.23 1.83
C ALA A 88 31.08 -0.71 3.02
N ASN A 89 32.17 -1.25 3.58
CA ASN A 89 32.15 -2.14 4.74
C ASN A 89 31.40 -3.45 4.46
N GLU A 90 30.27 -3.72 5.14
CA GLU A 90 29.39 -4.86 4.86
C GLU A 90 28.78 -4.75 3.45
N ASN A 91 28.31 -5.87 2.91
CA ASN A 91 27.56 -5.80 1.66
C ASN A 91 26.28 -4.97 1.84
N THR A 92 25.94 -4.21 0.81
CA THR A 92 24.63 -3.59 0.75
C THR A 92 23.58 -4.70 0.76
N THR A 93 22.51 -4.52 1.54
CA THR A 93 21.40 -5.48 1.58
C THR A 93 20.13 -4.85 1.05
N ILE A 94 19.31 -5.68 0.42
CA ILE A 94 17.95 -5.34 0.00
C ILE A 94 16.99 -6.39 0.54
N GLU A 95 15.92 -5.95 1.16
CA GLU A 95 14.89 -6.80 1.75
C GLU A 95 13.54 -6.50 1.10
N PHE A 96 12.81 -7.56 0.75
CA PHE A 96 11.46 -7.50 0.21
C PHE A 96 10.50 -8.17 1.18
N SER A 97 9.46 -7.46 1.63
CA SER A 97 8.44 -8.05 2.52
C SER A 97 7.51 -9.06 1.82
N HIS A 98 7.41 -8.99 0.49
CA HIS A 98 6.66 -9.91 -0.35
C HIS A 98 7.49 -10.30 -1.57
N ALA A 99 7.07 -11.34 -2.30
CA ALA A 99 7.69 -11.67 -3.57
C ALA A 99 7.54 -10.53 -4.58
N ALA A 100 8.61 -10.25 -5.33
CA ALA A 100 8.72 -9.14 -6.26
C ALA A 100 9.19 -9.61 -7.64
N LYS A 101 9.05 -8.75 -8.64
CA LYS A 101 9.83 -8.83 -9.88
C LYS A 101 10.88 -7.74 -9.87
N VAL A 102 12.13 -8.12 -10.10
CA VAL A 102 13.26 -7.19 -10.20
C VAL A 102 13.81 -7.30 -11.62
N GLU A 103 13.78 -6.20 -12.37
CA GLU A 103 14.11 -6.20 -13.81
C GLU A 103 13.38 -7.32 -14.59
N GLY A 104 12.09 -7.50 -14.27
CA GLY A 104 11.21 -8.50 -14.89
C GLY A 104 11.37 -9.95 -14.39
N LYS A 105 12.34 -10.22 -13.51
CA LYS A 105 12.64 -11.57 -12.99
C LYS A 105 12.08 -11.78 -11.59
N ASP A 106 11.54 -12.96 -11.32
CA ASP A 106 10.91 -13.28 -10.04
C ASP A 106 11.94 -13.41 -8.90
N VAL A 107 11.64 -12.77 -7.77
CA VAL A 107 12.43 -12.77 -6.54
C VAL A 107 11.50 -13.06 -5.37
N PRO A 108 11.71 -14.15 -4.61
CA PRO A 108 10.93 -14.42 -3.41
C PRO A 108 11.06 -13.31 -2.37
N ALA A 109 10.11 -13.25 -1.43
CA ALA A 109 10.26 -12.42 -0.24
C ALA A 109 11.50 -12.83 0.55
N GLY A 110 12.21 -11.87 1.14
CA GLY A 110 13.41 -12.14 1.91
C GLY A 110 14.47 -11.05 1.79
N MET A 111 15.59 -11.28 2.46
CA MET A 111 16.74 -10.39 2.49
C MET A 111 17.87 -10.96 1.63
N TYR A 112 18.48 -10.10 0.83
CA TYR A 112 19.52 -10.46 -0.13
C TYR A 112 20.70 -9.49 -0.03
N GLY A 113 21.91 -10.00 -0.27
CA GLY A 113 23.08 -9.17 -0.56
C GLY A 113 22.96 -8.59 -1.96
N MET A 114 23.07 -7.28 -2.10
CA MET A 114 22.95 -6.56 -3.37
C MET A 114 24.33 -6.14 -3.88
N PHE A 115 24.64 -6.56 -5.11
CA PHE A 115 25.89 -6.26 -5.79
C PHE A 115 25.62 -5.73 -7.19
N PHE A 116 26.59 -4.99 -7.74
CA PHE A 116 26.59 -4.59 -9.14
C PHE A 116 27.88 -4.99 -9.83
N THR A 117 27.79 -5.26 -11.13
CA THR A 117 28.90 -5.13 -12.06
C THR A 117 28.66 -3.90 -12.94
N ILE A 118 29.73 -3.28 -13.42
CA ILE A 118 29.66 -2.16 -14.34
C ILE A 118 30.80 -2.27 -15.35
N ASN A 119 30.52 -2.06 -16.62
CA ASN A 119 31.48 -2.01 -17.71
C ASN A 119 31.73 -0.54 -18.12
N GLY A 120 32.78 -0.30 -18.91
CA GLY A 120 33.15 1.06 -19.34
C GLY A 120 32.09 1.79 -20.18
N ASP A 121 31.20 1.04 -20.84
CA ASP A 121 30.05 1.56 -21.59
C ASP A 121 28.81 1.81 -20.72
N GLY A 122 28.91 1.61 -19.40
CA GLY A 122 27.83 1.76 -18.45
C GLY A 122 26.86 0.57 -18.39
N SER A 123 27.06 -0.47 -19.19
CA SER A 123 26.32 -1.73 -19.07
C SER A 123 26.78 -2.50 -17.84
N GLY A 124 25.93 -3.34 -17.27
CA GLY A 124 26.29 -4.10 -16.08
C GLY A 124 25.22 -5.09 -15.67
N GLU A 125 25.36 -5.60 -14.44
CA GLU A 125 24.40 -6.50 -13.83
C GLU A 125 24.09 -6.07 -12.41
N LEU A 126 22.80 -6.10 -12.03
CA LEU A 126 22.37 -6.25 -10.65
C LEU A 126 22.46 -7.72 -10.27
N ILE A 127 22.99 -8.01 -9.09
CA ILE A 127 23.08 -9.35 -8.54
C ILE A 127 22.48 -9.33 -7.14
N LEU A 128 21.54 -10.25 -6.89
CA LEU A 128 20.99 -10.52 -5.56
C LEU A 128 21.50 -11.89 -5.11
N SER A 129 22.32 -11.90 -4.05
CA SER A 129 22.86 -13.11 -3.43
C SER A 129 22.09 -13.45 -2.16
N LYS A 130 21.93 -14.75 -1.88
CA LYS A 130 21.38 -15.24 -0.61
C LYS A 130 22.32 -14.95 0.57
N ASP A 131 23.58 -14.60 0.32
CA ASP A 131 24.55 -14.23 1.36
C ASP A 131 24.45 -12.74 1.69
N HIS A 132 23.66 -12.41 2.71
CA HIS A 132 23.35 -11.02 3.09
C HIS A 132 23.99 -10.57 4.42
N ARG A 133 24.90 -11.38 4.99
CA ARG A 133 25.65 -11.06 6.23
C ARG A 133 27.15 -10.89 6.00
N SER A 134 27.57 -10.88 4.74
CA SER A 134 28.97 -10.92 4.36
C SER A 134 29.63 -9.56 4.46
N TRP A 135 30.90 -9.54 4.85
CA TRP A 135 31.70 -8.31 4.76
C TRP A 135 32.12 -8.07 3.31
N GLY A 136 31.60 -7.01 2.70
CA GLY A 136 31.87 -6.64 1.31
C GLY A 136 31.57 -7.77 0.32
N SER A 137 32.48 -7.99 -0.64
CA SER A 137 32.38 -9.02 -1.68
C SER A 137 33.46 -10.12 -1.57
N PHE A 138 34.20 -10.16 -0.46
CA PHE A 138 35.39 -11.00 -0.28
C PHE A 138 35.12 -12.51 -0.22
N PHE A 139 33.89 -12.88 0.15
CA PHE A 139 33.44 -14.27 0.24
C PHE A 139 32.22 -14.50 -0.66
N TYR A 140 32.13 -13.72 -1.74
CA TYR A 140 31.05 -13.88 -2.71
C TYR A 140 31.15 -15.25 -3.40
N GLU A 141 30.01 -15.94 -3.50
CA GLU A 141 29.86 -17.23 -4.17
C GLU A 141 28.73 -17.14 -5.20
N ALA A 142 29.06 -17.41 -6.47
CA ALA A 142 28.17 -17.21 -7.61
C ALA A 142 26.97 -18.18 -7.65
N ASP A 143 27.13 -19.38 -7.08
CA ASP A 143 26.09 -20.39 -6.97
C ASP A 143 25.03 -20.05 -5.89
N HIS A 144 25.32 -19.07 -5.04
CA HIS A 144 24.38 -18.54 -4.05
C HIS A 144 23.51 -17.39 -4.57
N ASP A 145 23.65 -17.01 -5.85
CA ASP A 145 22.82 -15.99 -6.45
C ASP A 145 21.36 -16.42 -6.52
N GLN A 146 20.47 -15.56 -6.01
CA GLN A 146 19.04 -15.64 -6.28
C GLN A 146 18.72 -15.08 -7.67
N LEU A 147 19.43 -14.03 -8.08
CA LEU A 147 19.14 -13.29 -9.29
C LEU A 147 20.40 -12.66 -9.87
N ARG A 148 20.49 -12.65 -11.21
CA ARG A 148 21.26 -11.67 -11.98
C ARG A 148 20.37 -10.99 -12.99
N ALA A 149 20.43 -9.68 -13.12
CA ALA A 149 19.68 -8.93 -14.11
C ALA A 149 20.57 -7.90 -14.79
N LYS A 150 20.44 -7.75 -16.11
CA LYS A 150 21.19 -6.73 -16.85
C LYS A 150 20.65 -5.36 -16.48
N ILE A 151 21.55 -4.41 -16.32
CA ILE A 151 21.22 -3.00 -16.09
C ILE A 151 22.03 -2.11 -17.04
N GLN A 152 21.53 -0.90 -17.25
CA GLN A 152 22.24 0.16 -17.95
C GLN A 152 22.25 1.40 -17.07
N THR A 153 23.46 1.89 -16.77
CA THR A 153 23.59 3.15 -16.03
C THR A 153 23.23 4.35 -16.91
N ARG A 154 22.84 5.43 -16.24
CA ARG A 154 22.61 6.75 -16.88
C ARG A 154 23.41 7.82 -16.18
N GLU A 155 23.73 8.89 -16.91
CA GLU A 155 24.39 10.06 -16.35
C GLU A 155 23.49 10.74 -15.31
N HIS A 156 24.11 11.30 -14.28
CA HIS A 156 23.45 11.90 -13.13
C HIS A 156 24.27 13.10 -12.63
N ALA A 157 23.61 14.00 -11.92
CA ALA A 157 24.30 15.12 -11.26
C ALA A 157 25.30 14.62 -10.21
N MET A 158 26.39 15.36 -10.02
CA MET A 158 27.44 15.00 -9.07
C MET A 158 26.87 14.72 -7.67
N THR A 159 27.09 13.50 -7.19
CA THR A 159 26.62 12.99 -5.90
C THR A 159 27.81 12.57 -5.05
N GLU A 160 28.17 13.40 -4.07
CA GLU A 160 29.38 13.20 -3.26
C GLU A 160 29.32 11.91 -2.41
N LEU A 161 28.19 11.64 -1.77
CA LEU A 161 27.99 10.44 -0.96
C LEU A 161 27.11 9.46 -1.72
N LEU A 162 27.56 8.20 -1.86
CA LEU A 162 26.73 7.15 -2.43
C LEU A 162 25.37 7.14 -1.72
N THR A 163 24.29 7.19 -2.49
CA THR A 163 22.92 7.36 -1.99
C THR A 163 21.98 6.45 -2.76
N TYR A 164 21.13 5.71 -2.04
CA TYR A 164 20.00 5.03 -2.64
C TYR A 164 18.71 5.84 -2.45
N ASP A 165 17.84 5.80 -3.45
CA ASP A 165 16.52 6.44 -3.43
C ASP A 165 15.51 5.64 -4.26
N PHE A 166 14.22 5.93 -4.12
CA PHE A 166 13.14 5.35 -4.92
C PHE A 166 12.41 6.45 -5.71
N ILE A 167 12.34 6.27 -7.02
CA ILE A 167 11.70 7.21 -7.95
C ILE A 167 10.71 6.49 -8.86
N ASN A 168 9.99 7.25 -9.69
CA ASN A 168 9.06 6.70 -10.70
C ASN A 168 8.03 5.71 -10.13
N LEU A 169 7.46 6.06 -8.96
CA LEU A 169 6.49 5.24 -8.27
C LEU A 169 5.16 5.18 -9.03
N THR A 170 4.61 3.98 -9.13
CA THR A 170 3.26 3.71 -9.63
C THR A 170 2.47 2.93 -8.60
N LYS A 171 1.22 2.53 -8.94
CA LYS A 171 0.43 1.62 -8.10
C LYS A 171 1.18 0.32 -7.78
N ASN A 172 1.94 -0.21 -8.74
CA ASN A 172 2.49 -1.58 -8.68
C ASN A 172 4.02 -1.64 -8.81
N SER A 173 4.70 -0.51 -8.99
CA SER A 173 6.14 -0.50 -9.27
C SER A 173 6.85 0.74 -8.74
N GLY A 174 8.18 0.65 -8.66
CA GLY A 174 9.08 1.77 -8.43
C GLY A 174 10.46 1.49 -9.04
N GLU A 175 11.27 2.52 -9.19
CA GLU A 175 12.66 2.42 -9.65
C GLU A 175 13.58 2.72 -8.46
N LEU A 176 14.28 1.71 -7.96
CA LEU A 176 15.39 1.89 -7.02
C LEU A 176 16.56 2.48 -7.80
N VAL A 177 17.15 3.55 -7.29
CA VAL A 177 18.33 4.17 -7.89
C VAL A 177 19.49 4.24 -6.92
N LEU A 178 20.67 3.81 -7.35
CA LEU A 178 21.95 4.15 -6.70
C LEU A 178 22.54 5.37 -7.40
N ASN A 179 22.75 6.45 -6.66
CA ASN A 179 23.40 7.68 -7.13
C ASN A 179 24.79 7.82 -6.50
N TRP A 180 25.84 7.90 -7.33
CA TRP A 180 27.18 8.20 -6.86
C TRP A 180 28.04 8.82 -7.94
N GLU A 181 28.81 9.85 -7.58
CA GLU A 181 29.50 10.71 -8.54
C GLU A 181 28.51 11.17 -9.62
N ASN A 182 28.79 10.94 -10.90
CA ASN A 182 27.96 11.31 -12.03
C ASN A 182 27.17 10.13 -12.63
N LYS A 183 27.03 9.01 -11.92
CA LYS A 183 26.29 7.83 -12.42
C LYS A 183 25.10 7.48 -11.54
N GLN A 184 24.04 7.05 -12.19
CA GLN A 184 22.85 6.48 -11.59
C GLN A 184 22.62 5.06 -12.10
N PHE A 185 22.32 4.14 -11.18
CA PHE A 185 22.02 2.74 -11.46
C PHE A 185 20.53 2.51 -11.21
N PRO A 186 19.68 2.58 -12.25
CA PRO A 186 18.27 2.30 -12.11
C PRO A 186 18.01 0.79 -12.05
N VAL A 187 17.10 0.41 -11.15
CA VAL A 187 16.57 -0.95 -10.99
C VAL A 187 15.06 -0.87 -10.81
N LYS A 188 14.31 -1.37 -11.78
CA LYS A 188 12.86 -1.49 -11.72
C LYS A 188 12.46 -2.66 -10.80
N ILE A 189 11.57 -2.36 -9.86
CA ILE A 189 11.00 -3.32 -8.92
C ILE A 189 9.48 -3.24 -9.01
N GLU A 190 8.82 -4.39 -9.12
CA GLU A 190 7.38 -4.51 -9.30
C GLU A 190 6.80 -5.53 -8.31
N PHE A 191 5.59 -5.26 -7.84
CA PHE A 191 4.82 -6.18 -7.00
C PHE A 191 3.48 -6.50 -7.66
N ALA A 192 3.03 -7.75 -7.53
CA ALA A 192 1.67 -8.15 -7.87
C ALA A 192 0.70 -7.66 -6.77
N VAL A 193 0.54 -6.34 -6.64
CA VAL A 193 -0.15 -5.69 -5.51
C VAL A 193 -1.54 -6.24 -5.30
N ASP A 194 -2.31 -6.41 -6.37
CA ASP A 194 -3.68 -6.90 -6.32
C ASP A 194 -3.74 -8.33 -5.75
N ASP A 195 -2.85 -9.22 -6.20
CA ASP A 195 -2.77 -10.60 -5.69
C ASP A 195 -2.32 -10.64 -4.22
N ILE A 196 -1.34 -9.79 -3.86
CA ILE A 196 -0.81 -9.69 -2.50
C ILE A 196 -1.90 -9.20 -1.54
N VAL A 197 -2.66 -8.17 -1.90
CA VAL A 197 -3.77 -7.66 -1.07
C VAL A 197 -4.86 -8.71 -0.92
N MET A 198 -5.22 -9.43 -1.99
CA MET A 198 -6.24 -10.48 -1.93
C MET A 198 -5.80 -11.67 -1.06
N ALA A 199 -4.53 -12.07 -1.14
CA ALA A 199 -3.96 -13.10 -0.28
C ALA A 199 -3.93 -12.64 1.19
N ASN A 200 -3.46 -11.41 1.45
CA ASN A 200 -3.42 -10.84 2.80
C ASN A 200 -4.83 -10.75 3.41
N ALA A 201 -5.81 -10.26 2.66
CA ALA A 201 -7.21 -10.21 3.11
C ALA A 201 -7.75 -11.61 3.47
N THR A 202 -7.38 -12.64 2.71
CA THR A 202 -7.77 -14.03 3.02
C THR A 202 -7.25 -14.49 4.38
N GLU A 203 -6.03 -14.10 4.75
CA GLU A 203 -5.44 -14.44 6.06
C GLU A 203 -5.97 -13.55 7.19
N GLU A 204 -6.14 -12.25 6.95
CA GLU A 204 -6.70 -11.31 7.93
C GLU A 204 -8.13 -11.68 8.34
N LEU A 205 -8.93 -12.16 7.40
CA LEU A 205 -10.30 -12.63 7.63
C LEU A 205 -10.37 -13.94 8.45
N LYS A 206 -9.25 -14.58 8.78
CA LYS A 206 -9.22 -15.69 9.75
C LYS A 206 -9.04 -15.20 11.19
N ASN A 207 -8.74 -13.91 11.38
CA ASN A 207 -8.50 -13.29 12.68
C ASN A 207 -9.69 -12.42 13.11
N VAL A 208 -9.48 -11.52 14.10
CA VAL A 208 -10.52 -10.64 14.66
C VAL A 208 -11.28 -9.84 13.59
N ILE A 209 -10.62 -9.48 12.49
CA ILE A 209 -11.22 -8.79 11.34
C ILE A 209 -12.35 -9.65 10.72
N GLY A 210 -12.17 -10.97 10.66
CA GLY A 210 -13.15 -11.92 10.16
C GLY A 210 -14.33 -12.21 11.08
N PHE A 211 -14.33 -11.70 12.32
CA PHE A 211 -15.52 -11.75 13.18
C PHE A 211 -16.54 -10.65 12.89
N ASN A 212 -16.16 -9.68 12.04
CA ASN A 212 -16.98 -8.52 11.72
C ASN A 212 -17.27 -8.45 10.21
N TRP A 213 -18.48 -8.07 9.84
CA TRP A 213 -18.91 -7.99 8.44
C TRP A 213 -18.09 -6.97 7.63
N GLN A 214 -17.55 -5.94 8.29
CA GLN A 214 -16.78 -4.85 7.68
C GLN A 214 -15.50 -5.35 7.00
N GLY A 215 -14.83 -6.38 7.57
CA GLY A 215 -13.64 -6.97 6.97
C GLY A 215 -13.97 -7.60 5.63
N TYR A 216 -14.99 -8.46 5.61
CA TYR A 216 -15.47 -9.12 4.40
C TYR A 216 -15.95 -8.12 3.35
N ALA A 217 -16.73 -7.11 3.77
CA ALA A 217 -17.20 -6.06 2.87
C ALA A 217 -16.05 -5.25 2.27
N SER A 218 -15.03 -4.90 3.07
CA SER A 218 -13.86 -4.15 2.60
C SER A 218 -13.04 -4.95 1.58
N ALA A 219 -12.81 -6.24 1.85
CA ALA A 219 -12.09 -7.12 0.93
C ALA A 219 -12.84 -7.31 -0.40
N ALA A 220 -14.17 -7.50 -0.34
CA ALA A 220 -15.00 -7.58 -1.53
C ALA A 220 -15.05 -6.26 -2.32
N ASN A 221 -15.11 -5.13 -1.63
CA ASN A 221 -15.10 -3.81 -2.26
C ASN A 221 -13.75 -3.51 -2.94
N TYR A 222 -12.62 -3.91 -2.33
CA TYR A 222 -11.31 -3.81 -2.98
C TYR A 222 -11.29 -4.58 -4.31
N ALA A 223 -11.79 -5.82 -4.30
CA ALA A 223 -11.90 -6.65 -5.49
C ALA A 223 -12.82 -6.03 -6.57
N LEU A 224 -13.94 -5.43 -6.17
CA LEU A 224 -14.84 -4.71 -7.07
C LEU A 224 -14.16 -3.50 -7.73
N GLN A 225 -13.49 -2.66 -6.94
CA GLN A 225 -12.82 -1.45 -7.44
C GLN A 225 -11.70 -1.77 -8.43
N ASN A 226 -10.95 -2.84 -8.17
CA ASN A 226 -9.86 -3.29 -9.03
C ASN A 226 -10.31 -4.28 -10.12
N LYS A 227 -11.57 -4.71 -10.11
CA LYS A 227 -12.19 -5.65 -11.05
C LYS A 227 -11.47 -7.01 -11.12
N ILE A 228 -11.07 -7.52 -9.96
CA ILE A 228 -10.32 -8.76 -9.78
C ILE A 228 -11.12 -9.77 -8.95
N ASN A 229 -10.78 -11.05 -9.06
CA ASN A 229 -11.17 -12.13 -8.13
C ASN A 229 -12.66 -12.12 -7.73
N THR A 230 -13.55 -11.86 -8.68
CA THR A 230 -14.98 -11.60 -8.44
C THR A 230 -15.69 -12.76 -7.75
N ASP A 231 -15.33 -14.01 -8.06
CA ASP A 231 -15.90 -15.19 -7.41
C ASP A 231 -15.59 -15.24 -5.91
N GLN A 232 -14.37 -14.91 -5.51
CA GLN A 232 -13.99 -14.88 -4.09
C GLN A 232 -14.61 -13.67 -3.39
N ALA A 233 -14.63 -12.52 -4.06
CA ALA A 233 -15.27 -11.31 -3.56
C ALA A 233 -16.76 -11.49 -3.29
N ILE A 234 -17.47 -12.25 -4.15
CA ILE A 234 -18.89 -12.59 -3.95
C ILE A 234 -19.08 -13.45 -2.69
N LYS A 235 -18.19 -14.42 -2.44
CA LYS A 235 -18.27 -15.22 -1.20
C LYS A 235 -18.11 -14.35 0.04
N TRP A 236 -17.15 -13.42 0.03
CA TRP A 236 -16.95 -12.51 1.15
C TRP A 236 -18.13 -11.55 1.32
N ILE A 237 -18.61 -10.91 0.25
CA ILE A 237 -19.75 -9.99 0.40
C ILE A 237 -21.02 -10.74 0.83
N ASP A 238 -21.20 -12.00 0.45
CA ASP A 238 -22.30 -12.84 0.95
C ASP A 238 -22.21 -13.07 2.46
N GLN A 239 -21.01 -13.30 3.00
CA GLN A 239 -20.81 -13.38 4.45
C GLN A 239 -21.10 -12.04 5.16
N ALA A 240 -20.70 -10.92 4.55
CA ALA A 240 -21.01 -9.60 5.08
C ALA A 240 -22.53 -9.33 5.08
N ILE A 241 -23.22 -9.65 3.98
CA ILE A 241 -24.68 -9.47 3.83
C ILE A 241 -25.44 -10.36 4.81
N ALA A 242 -24.99 -11.60 5.05
CA ALA A 242 -25.64 -12.50 5.99
C ALA A 242 -25.66 -11.94 7.43
N THR A 243 -24.63 -11.15 7.79
CA THR A 243 -24.52 -10.52 9.11
C THR A 243 -25.17 -9.14 9.16
N ASN A 244 -24.93 -8.32 8.13
CA ASN A 244 -25.41 -6.94 8.05
C ASN A 244 -25.82 -6.58 6.61
N PRO A 245 -27.06 -6.91 6.20
CA PRO A 245 -27.58 -6.45 4.93
C PRO A 245 -27.79 -4.93 5.01
N SER A 246 -27.15 -4.19 4.09
CA SER A 246 -27.23 -2.73 4.03
C SER A 246 -27.14 -2.28 2.58
N PHE A 247 -27.45 -1.01 2.33
CA PHE A 247 -27.32 -0.40 1.00
C PHE A 247 -25.92 -0.65 0.41
N ASN A 248 -24.86 -0.45 1.20
CA ASN A 248 -23.48 -0.61 0.74
C ASN A 248 -23.09 -2.05 0.46
N THR A 249 -23.46 -3.01 1.33
CA THR A 249 -23.09 -4.42 1.12
C THR A 249 -23.80 -5.01 -0.09
N LEU A 250 -25.08 -4.66 -0.29
CA LEU A 250 -25.86 -5.10 -1.44
C LEU A 250 -25.41 -4.43 -2.75
N ASN A 251 -25.06 -3.14 -2.73
CA ASN A 251 -24.49 -2.48 -3.91
C ASN A 251 -23.11 -3.05 -4.30
N THR A 252 -22.28 -3.41 -3.32
CA THR A 252 -21.00 -4.08 -3.60
C THR A 252 -21.25 -5.42 -4.31
N LYS A 253 -22.22 -6.21 -3.82
CA LYS A 253 -22.62 -7.45 -4.50
C LYS A 253 -23.18 -7.19 -5.90
N ALA A 254 -24.02 -6.17 -6.07
CA ALA A 254 -24.56 -5.80 -7.37
C ALA A 254 -23.45 -5.46 -8.38
N GLY A 255 -22.45 -4.67 -7.97
CA GLY A 255 -21.30 -4.34 -8.82
C GLY A 255 -20.46 -5.58 -9.19
N LEU A 256 -20.25 -6.50 -8.24
CA LEU A 256 -19.53 -7.75 -8.53
C LEU A 256 -20.30 -8.65 -9.50
N LEU A 257 -21.62 -8.74 -9.36
CA LEU A 257 -22.48 -9.47 -10.29
C LEU A 257 -22.53 -8.81 -11.69
N GLU A 258 -22.44 -7.48 -11.75
CA GLU A 258 -22.34 -6.73 -12.99
C GLU A 258 -21.04 -7.04 -13.73
N LEU A 259 -19.90 -7.11 -13.03
CA LEU A 259 -18.64 -7.60 -13.60
C LEU A 259 -18.72 -9.04 -14.12
N GLN A 260 -19.64 -9.85 -13.59
CA GLN A 260 -19.93 -11.21 -14.06
C GLN A 260 -21.01 -11.28 -15.16
N GLY A 261 -21.60 -10.15 -15.57
CA GLY A 261 -22.68 -10.12 -16.55
C GLY A 261 -24.02 -10.72 -16.07
N LYS A 262 -24.23 -10.87 -14.76
CA LYS A 262 -25.43 -11.49 -14.17
C LYS A 262 -26.58 -10.49 -13.99
N THR A 263 -27.09 -9.93 -15.09
CA THR A 263 -28.01 -8.78 -15.10
C THR A 263 -29.27 -8.96 -14.25
N ALA A 264 -29.88 -10.15 -14.23
CA ALA A 264 -31.07 -10.41 -13.42
C ALA A 264 -30.79 -10.30 -11.91
N ASP A 265 -29.64 -10.81 -11.46
CA ASP A 265 -29.23 -10.75 -10.06
C ASP A 265 -28.79 -9.34 -9.66
N VAL A 266 -28.20 -8.58 -10.59
CA VAL A 266 -27.83 -7.17 -10.36
C VAL A 266 -29.06 -6.34 -9.97
N GLN A 267 -30.13 -6.42 -10.75
CA GLN A 267 -31.33 -5.64 -10.47
C GLN A 267 -31.95 -6.02 -9.13
N LYS A 268 -32.00 -7.33 -8.83
CA LYS A 268 -32.47 -7.83 -7.53
C LYS A 268 -31.66 -7.25 -6.37
N MET A 269 -30.33 -7.21 -6.47
CA MET A 269 -29.48 -6.64 -5.41
C MET A 269 -29.68 -5.12 -5.29
N LYS A 270 -29.78 -4.40 -6.41
CA LYS A 270 -30.04 -2.95 -6.41
C LYS A 270 -31.38 -2.61 -5.77
N ASP A 271 -32.43 -3.37 -6.07
CA ASP A 271 -33.77 -3.17 -5.48
C ASP A 271 -33.74 -3.41 -3.96
N GLN A 272 -33.06 -4.48 -3.52
CA GLN A 272 -32.86 -4.75 -2.10
C GLN A 272 -32.02 -3.66 -1.42
N ALA A 273 -30.96 -3.16 -2.08
CA ALA A 273 -30.12 -2.09 -1.55
C ALA A 273 -30.97 -0.84 -1.32
N ILE A 274 -31.72 -0.40 -2.33
CA ILE A 274 -32.57 0.79 -2.24
C ILE A 274 -33.66 0.66 -1.16
N ALA A 275 -34.18 -0.55 -0.93
CA ALA A 275 -35.12 -0.79 0.17
C ALA A 275 -34.51 -0.53 1.55
N LEU A 276 -33.19 -0.73 1.70
CA LEU A 276 -32.44 -0.54 2.96
C LEU A 276 -31.68 0.79 3.04
N ALA A 277 -31.72 1.61 1.99
CA ALA A 277 -31.04 2.90 1.96
C ALA A 277 -31.55 3.83 3.05
N THR A 278 -30.63 4.39 3.83
CA THR A 278 -30.91 5.52 4.73
C THR A 278 -31.21 6.79 3.93
N GLU A 279 -31.78 7.80 4.59
CA GLU A 279 -32.01 9.12 3.99
C GLU A 279 -30.75 9.67 3.30
N ASN A 280 -29.61 9.62 4.01
CA ASN A 280 -28.34 10.14 3.53
C ASN A 280 -27.80 9.33 2.34
N GLU A 281 -27.90 8.00 2.38
CA GLU A 281 -27.46 7.14 1.27
C GLU A 281 -28.32 7.33 0.03
N LEU A 282 -29.64 7.43 0.20
CA LEU A 282 -30.56 7.67 -0.90
C LEU A 282 -30.36 9.07 -1.50
N ASN A 283 -30.05 10.06 -0.65
CA ASN A 283 -29.68 11.40 -1.09
C ASN A 283 -28.37 11.39 -1.91
N ALA A 284 -27.32 10.77 -1.36
CA ALA A 284 -26.03 10.64 -2.04
C ALA A 284 -26.16 9.90 -3.38
N TYR A 285 -26.98 8.85 -3.43
CA TYR A 285 -27.26 8.11 -4.66
C TYR A 285 -27.99 8.99 -5.70
N GLY A 286 -28.95 9.80 -5.26
CA GLY A 286 -29.59 10.80 -6.12
C GLY A 286 -28.60 11.78 -6.75
N TYR A 287 -27.70 12.36 -5.95
CA TYR A 287 -26.66 13.26 -6.45
C TYR A 287 -25.63 12.57 -7.34
N GLN A 288 -25.29 11.30 -7.06
CA GLN A 288 -24.45 10.51 -7.94
C GLN A 288 -25.07 10.41 -9.34
N LEU A 289 -26.38 10.14 -9.44
CA LEU A 289 -27.09 10.07 -10.71
C LEU A 289 -27.14 11.43 -11.43
N LEU A 290 -27.33 12.54 -10.70
CA LEU A 290 -27.22 13.89 -11.26
C LEU A 290 -25.84 14.14 -11.88
N ASN A 291 -24.77 13.76 -11.19
CA ASN A 291 -23.40 13.90 -11.69
C ASN A 291 -23.13 13.04 -12.93
N GLN A 292 -23.86 11.92 -13.09
CA GLN A 292 -23.82 11.06 -14.27
C GLN A 292 -24.72 11.57 -15.40
N GLY A 293 -25.51 12.62 -15.18
CA GLY A 293 -26.49 13.15 -16.13
C GLY A 293 -27.83 12.41 -16.16
N ASP A 294 -28.02 11.39 -15.32
CA ASP A 294 -29.29 10.67 -15.18
C ASP A 294 -30.25 11.44 -14.26
N ASN A 295 -30.78 12.54 -14.77
CA ASN A 295 -31.69 13.42 -14.04
C ASN A 295 -33.01 12.72 -13.67
N ASP A 296 -33.51 11.82 -14.53
CA ASP A 296 -34.76 11.11 -14.28
C ASP A 296 -34.60 10.06 -13.18
N GLY A 297 -33.49 9.30 -13.21
CA GLY A 297 -33.12 8.40 -12.13
C GLY A 297 -32.92 9.16 -10.81
N ALA A 298 -32.20 10.28 -10.84
CA ALA A 298 -32.01 11.12 -9.65
C ALA A 298 -33.34 11.57 -9.04
N ILE A 299 -34.25 12.12 -9.85
CA ILE A 299 -35.57 12.56 -9.40
C ILE A 299 -36.36 11.38 -8.83
N LYS A 300 -36.32 10.20 -9.47
CA LYS A 300 -37.00 9.00 -8.96
C LYS A 300 -36.56 8.66 -7.53
N TYR A 301 -35.26 8.62 -7.26
CA TYR A 301 -34.75 8.22 -5.95
C TYR A 301 -34.80 9.35 -4.91
N LEU A 302 -34.60 10.60 -5.29
CA LEU A 302 -34.78 11.74 -4.39
C LEU A 302 -36.25 11.95 -4.01
N LYS A 303 -37.18 11.67 -4.93
CA LYS A 303 -38.61 11.63 -4.61
C LYS A 303 -38.94 10.51 -3.64
N MET A 304 -38.38 9.32 -3.85
CA MET A 304 -38.48 8.23 -2.88
C MET A 304 -37.93 8.65 -1.51
N ASN A 305 -36.87 9.47 -1.47
CA ASN A 305 -36.33 10.02 -0.23
C ASN A 305 -37.34 10.93 0.47
N THR A 306 -37.97 11.86 -0.26
CA THR A 306 -39.03 12.72 0.31
C THR A 306 -40.27 11.94 0.73
N ASP A 307 -40.59 10.84 0.06
CA ASP A 307 -41.73 9.99 0.41
C ASP A 307 -41.46 9.21 1.72
N ARG A 308 -40.21 8.81 1.97
CA ARG A 308 -39.79 8.11 3.19
C ARG A 308 -39.49 9.05 4.36
N HIS A 309 -39.07 10.28 4.06
CA HIS A 309 -38.65 11.29 5.04
C HIS A 309 -39.37 12.63 4.77
N PRO A 310 -40.72 12.67 4.85
CA PRO A 310 -41.50 13.85 4.48
C PRO A 310 -41.24 15.09 5.36
N GLU A 311 -40.64 14.91 6.53
CA GLU A 311 -40.21 15.96 7.45
C GLU A 311 -38.79 16.47 7.20
N SER A 312 -38.00 15.82 6.35
CA SER A 312 -36.63 16.25 6.05
C SER A 312 -36.61 17.40 5.07
N ALA A 313 -36.31 18.61 5.57
CA ALA A 313 -36.08 19.76 4.72
C ALA A 313 -34.97 19.50 3.68
N ASN A 314 -33.92 18.76 4.05
CA ASN A 314 -32.81 18.42 3.15
C ASN A 314 -33.27 17.55 1.98
N ALA A 315 -34.09 16.52 2.22
CA ALA A 315 -34.61 15.66 1.16
C ALA A 315 -35.44 16.46 0.14
N TRP A 316 -36.29 17.38 0.61
CA TRP A 316 -37.07 18.26 -0.26
C TRP A 316 -36.21 19.27 -1.02
N ASP A 317 -35.19 19.84 -0.39
CA ASP A 317 -34.20 20.73 -1.03
C ASP A 317 -33.47 20.00 -2.16
N SER A 318 -32.97 18.80 -1.88
CA SER A 318 -32.25 17.96 -2.83
C SER A 318 -33.12 17.56 -4.03
N LEU A 319 -34.39 17.19 -3.79
CA LEU A 319 -35.36 16.95 -4.88
C LEU A 319 -35.62 18.22 -5.72
N GLY A 320 -35.69 19.38 -5.07
CA GLY A 320 -35.81 20.68 -5.73
C GLY A 320 -34.63 20.96 -6.66
N GLU A 321 -33.40 20.67 -6.23
CA GLU A 321 -32.20 20.79 -7.06
C GLU A 321 -32.25 19.88 -8.28
N ALA A 322 -32.66 18.62 -8.11
CA ALA A 322 -32.77 17.68 -9.22
C ALA A 322 -33.76 18.16 -10.29
N TYR A 323 -34.92 18.68 -9.88
CA TYR A 323 -35.86 19.31 -10.82
C TYR A 323 -35.28 20.57 -11.48
N ALA A 324 -34.55 21.41 -10.74
CA ALA A 324 -33.91 22.61 -11.28
C ALA A 324 -32.85 22.27 -12.34
N ILE A 325 -32.05 21.22 -12.11
CA ILE A 325 -31.05 20.71 -13.05
C ILE A 325 -31.71 20.15 -14.31
N LYS A 326 -32.84 19.45 -14.16
CA LYS A 326 -33.65 18.97 -15.30
C LYS A 326 -34.34 20.11 -16.08
N GLY A 327 -34.41 21.32 -15.51
CA GLY A 327 -35.11 22.46 -16.08
C GLY A 327 -36.62 22.51 -15.76
N ASP A 328 -37.09 21.63 -14.89
CA ASP A 328 -38.47 21.63 -14.39
C ASP A 328 -38.63 22.67 -13.27
N LYS A 329 -38.80 23.90 -13.72
CA LYS A 329 -38.90 25.09 -12.86
C LYS A 329 -40.06 25.00 -11.86
N GLU A 330 -41.21 24.48 -12.28
CA GLU A 330 -42.42 24.42 -11.46
C GLU A 330 -42.22 23.49 -10.27
N ASN A 331 -41.76 22.26 -10.53
CA ASN A 331 -41.49 21.30 -9.46
C ASN A 331 -40.30 21.74 -8.61
N ALA A 332 -39.27 22.36 -9.18
CA ALA A 332 -38.15 22.90 -8.39
C ALA A 332 -38.65 23.91 -7.34
N ILE A 333 -39.41 24.93 -7.74
CA ILE A 333 -39.95 25.95 -6.84
C ILE A 333 -40.84 25.32 -5.75
N LYS A 334 -41.69 24.37 -6.13
CA LYS A 334 -42.57 23.66 -5.20
C LYS A 334 -41.78 22.96 -4.08
N ASN A 335 -40.71 22.26 -4.44
CA ASN A 335 -39.91 21.49 -3.49
C ASN A 335 -39.05 22.38 -2.59
N PHE A 336 -38.45 23.46 -3.12
CA PHE A 336 -37.72 24.43 -2.28
C PHE A 336 -38.64 25.14 -1.27
N LYS A 337 -39.87 25.51 -1.67
CA LYS A 337 -40.87 26.06 -0.73
C LYS A 337 -41.26 25.04 0.35
N LYS A 338 -41.38 23.76 -0.02
CA LYS A 338 -41.63 22.68 0.95
C LYS A 338 -40.47 22.53 1.92
N SER A 339 -39.22 22.51 1.46
CA SER A 339 -38.01 22.53 2.29
C SER A 339 -38.04 23.68 3.31
N LEU A 340 -38.27 24.92 2.87
CA LEU A 340 -38.31 26.10 3.75
C LEU A 340 -39.42 26.05 4.80
N SER A 341 -40.51 25.32 4.56
CA SER A 341 -41.59 25.14 5.53
C SER A 341 -41.27 24.17 6.68
N LEU A 342 -40.16 23.43 6.60
CA LEU A 342 -39.80 22.34 7.51
C LEU A 342 -38.67 22.72 8.47
N ASN A 343 -38.48 24.01 8.76
CA ASN A 343 -37.41 24.51 9.64
C ASN A 343 -36.01 23.98 9.26
N PRO A 344 -35.54 24.23 8.03
CA PRO A 344 -34.24 23.75 7.55
C PRO A 344 -33.08 24.24 8.39
N THR A 345 -31.95 23.52 8.32
CA THR A 345 -30.65 24.06 8.74
C THR A 345 -30.32 25.34 7.95
N GLU A 346 -29.44 26.18 8.48
CA GLU A 346 -29.04 27.42 7.80
C GLU A 346 -28.49 27.17 6.39
N ALA A 347 -27.72 26.07 6.21
CA ALA A 347 -27.20 25.68 4.91
C ALA A 347 -28.30 25.29 3.91
N THR A 348 -29.24 24.43 4.33
CA THR A 348 -30.38 24.02 3.50
C THR A 348 -31.28 25.22 3.17
N LYS A 349 -31.50 26.11 4.13
CA LYS A 349 -32.28 27.33 3.94
C LYS A 349 -31.66 28.24 2.88
N ALA A 350 -30.36 28.53 3.03
CA ALA A 350 -29.63 29.38 2.10
C ALA A 350 -29.62 28.79 0.67
N ASN A 351 -29.52 27.47 0.54
CA ASN A 351 -29.58 26.79 -0.75
C ASN A 351 -30.96 26.94 -1.40
N SER A 352 -32.02 26.59 -0.68
CA SER A 352 -33.41 26.73 -1.14
C SER A 352 -33.74 28.16 -1.58
N GLU A 353 -33.37 29.17 -0.78
CA GLU A 353 -33.58 30.59 -1.11
C GLU A 353 -32.78 31.00 -2.36
N LYS A 354 -31.50 30.62 -2.46
CA LYS A 354 -30.67 30.89 -3.65
C LYS A 354 -31.35 30.38 -4.93
N TYR A 355 -31.84 29.15 -4.93
CA TYR A 355 -32.53 28.60 -6.10
C TYR A 355 -33.87 29.25 -6.37
N LEU A 356 -34.68 29.55 -5.34
CA LEU A 356 -35.95 30.26 -5.52
C LEU A 356 -35.74 31.64 -6.16
N LYS A 357 -34.69 32.37 -5.76
CA LYS A 357 -34.34 33.67 -6.39
C LYS A 357 -33.96 33.50 -7.85
N LYS A 358 -33.09 32.52 -8.15
CA LYS A 358 -32.64 32.22 -9.53
C LYS A 358 -33.81 31.81 -10.43
N LEU A 359 -34.77 31.08 -9.87
CA LEU A 359 -35.95 30.62 -10.58
C LEU A 359 -37.10 31.66 -10.56
N GLY A 360 -36.99 32.79 -9.86
CA GLY A 360 -38.08 33.77 -9.74
C GLY A 360 -39.32 33.22 -9.01
N GLY A 361 -39.11 32.35 -8.02
CA GLY A 361 -40.14 31.81 -7.13
C GLY A 361 -40.22 32.50 -5.76
N MET A 362 -39.42 33.56 -5.57
CA MET A 362 -39.27 34.34 -4.35
C MET A 362 -40.07 35.64 -4.40
#